data_AF-A0A915EQT4-F1
#
_entry.id   AF-A0A915EQT4-F1
#
_cell.length_a   1.000
_cell.length_b   1.000
_cell.length_c   1.000
_cell.angle_alpha   90.00
_cell.angle_beta   90.00
_cell.angle_gamma   90.00
#
_symmetry.space_group_name_H-M   'P 1'
#
loop_
_entity.id
_entity.type
_entity.pdbx_description
1 polymer ?
#
loop_
_entity_poly.entity_id
_entity_poly.type
_entity_poly.pdbx_seq_one_letter_code
_entity_poly.pdbx_strand_id
1 'polypeptide(L)'
;MIANRQSPKNFIEPISKELKLLFEPPFIHFFRPTGTIKGLSFSEVPECQKVFDLLCSLRGPLMDPVVQSSLVTDAIIEKPASKPSSVQGAGISKGSASKSEKTAAINLKRAENGRNNLEAVQKIDLFADKILGGCSHVSLYDFDSCAKKWVKTDMNGPMFIYKRIDYPFHSFVIINRQSSTSHVEPLLQGITVKFEPPYLFIYRPDGIVKGLWFFNTNECRKVYDCLHPLWVN
;
A
#
# COMPACT_ATOMS: atom_id res chain seq x y z
N MET A 1 11.63 -14.52 25.36
CA MET A 1 12.40 -14.13 26.57
C MET A 1 13.86 -14.03 26.18
N ILE A 2 14.53 -12.91 26.44
CA ILE A 2 16.00 -12.84 26.41
C ILE A 2 16.47 -12.99 27.85
N ALA A 3 17.16 -14.09 28.13
CA ALA A 3 17.78 -14.31 29.42
C ALA A 3 19.00 -13.38 29.55
N ASN A 4 18.98 -12.51 30.55
CA ASN A 4 20.11 -11.62 30.79
C ASN A 4 21.19 -12.40 31.56
N ARG A 5 22.37 -12.53 30.97
CA ARG A 5 23.48 -13.28 31.57
C ARG A 5 24.20 -12.50 32.68
N GLN A 6 23.99 -11.19 32.76
CA GLN A 6 24.67 -10.28 33.67
C GLN A 6 23.74 -9.70 34.74
N SER A 7 22.44 -10.00 34.68
CA SER A 7 21.43 -9.50 35.62
C SER A 7 20.28 -10.50 35.73
N PRO A 8 19.66 -10.66 36.91
CA PRO A 8 18.44 -11.47 37.04
C PRO A 8 17.24 -10.89 36.29
N LYS A 9 17.34 -9.65 35.77
CA LYS A 9 16.28 -9.01 34.99
C LYS A 9 16.31 -9.48 33.53
N ASN A 10 15.55 -10.54 33.26
CA ASN A 10 15.27 -11.02 31.91
C ASN A 10 14.37 -10.04 31.15
N PHE A 11 14.58 -9.93 29.85
CA PHE A 11 13.62 -9.26 28.98
C PHE A 11 12.55 -10.26 28.56
N ILE A 12 11.29 -9.96 28.89
CA ILE A 12 10.13 -10.76 28.48
C ILE A 12 9.23 -9.83 27.66
N GLU A 13 9.02 -10.19 26.40
CA GLU A 13 8.02 -9.56 25.53
C GLU A 13 6.93 -10.59 25.27
N PRO A 14 5.71 -10.38 25.79
CA PRO A 14 4.57 -11.23 25.48
C PRO A 14 4.19 -11.09 23.99
N ILE A 15 3.97 -12.22 23.32
CA ILE A 15 3.41 -12.22 21.97
C ILE A 15 1.90 -12.00 22.11
N SER A 16 1.40 -10.88 21.60
CA SER A 16 -0.03 -10.53 21.62
C SER A 16 -0.61 -10.45 20.21
N LYS A 17 -1.94 -10.34 20.11
CA LYS A 17 -2.63 -10.29 18.82
C LYS A 17 -2.30 -9.02 18.01
N GLU A 18 -1.98 -7.94 18.73
CA GLU A 18 -1.74 -6.61 18.20
C GLU A 18 -0.24 -6.32 17.98
N LEU A 19 0.64 -7.25 18.36
CA LEU A 19 2.08 -7.12 18.24
C LEU A 19 2.51 -7.23 16.76
N LYS A 20 3.03 -6.11 16.22
CA LYS A 20 3.57 -6.07 14.86
C LYS A 20 5.06 -6.36 14.89
N LEU A 21 5.50 -7.24 13.99
CA LEU A 21 6.89 -7.65 13.83
C LEU A 21 7.40 -7.15 12.49
N LEU A 22 8.63 -6.68 12.47
CA LEU A 22 9.34 -6.23 11.28
C LEU A 22 10.71 -6.89 11.27
N PHE A 23 11.08 -7.45 10.13
CA PHE A 23 12.35 -8.09 9.89
C PHE A 23 13.27 -7.16 9.10
N GLU A 24 14.32 -6.65 9.74
CA GLU A 24 15.37 -5.83 9.12
C GLU A 24 16.72 -6.41 9.50
N PRO A 25 17.22 -7.46 8.82
CA PRO A 25 18.45 -8.15 9.19
C PRO A 25 19.62 -7.20 9.50
N PRO A 26 20.35 -7.40 10.61
CA PRO A 26 20.27 -8.52 11.57
C PRO A 26 19.32 -8.26 12.75
N PHE A 27 18.28 -7.45 12.56
CA PHE A 27 17.34 -7.04 13.59
C PHE A 27 15.91 -7.57 13.37
N ILE A 28 15.22 -7.78 14.50
CA ILE A 28 13.77 -7.99 14.54
C ILE A 28 13.17 -6.89 15.39
N HIS A 29 12.27 -6.09 14.82
CA HIS A 29 11.60 -5.01 15.53
C HIS A 29 10.19 -5.42 15.98
N PHE A 30 9.85 -5.06 17.21
CA PHE A 30 8.54 -5.18 17.82
C PHE A 30 7.90 -3.80 17.91
N PHE A 31 6.77 -3.64 17.25
CA PHE A 31 5.96 -2.43 17.29
C PHE A 31 4.75 -2.69 18.19
N ARG A 32 4.67 -1.94 19.28
CA ARG A 32 3.52 -2.01 20.18
C ARG A 32 2.41 -1.04 19.76
N PRO A 33 1.14 -1.34 20.10
CA PRO A 33 0.04 -0.39 19.98
C PRO A 33 0.27 0.92 20.75
N THR A 34 1.07 0.87 21.81
CA THR A 34 1.47 2.04 22.61
C THR A 34 2.50 2.94 21.93
N GLY A 35 2.93 2.63 20.70
CA GLY A 35 3.90 3.41 19.93
C GLY A 35 5.37 3.12 20.26
N THR A 36 5.67 2.35 21.30
CA THR A 36 7.05 1.91 21.57
C THR A 36 7.55 0.87 20.57
N ILE A 37 8.79 1.04 20.13
CA ILE A 37 9.52 0.12 19.27
C ILE A 37 10.68 -0.50 20.07
N LYS A 38 10.85 -1.82 19.97
CA LYS A 38 12.02 -2.53 20.52
C LYS A 38 12.63 -3.42 19.46
N GLY A 39 13.94 -3.69 19.54
CA GLY A 39 14.65 -4.54 18.59
C GLY A 39 15.38 -5.70 19.27
N LEU A 40 15.35 -6.88 18.66
CA LEU A 40 16.38 -7.90 18.86
C LEU A 40 17.47 -7.71 17.82
N SER A 41 18.72 -7.90 18.21
CA SER A 41 19.85 -7.96 17.29
C SER A 41 20.45 -9.37 17.35
N PHE A 42 20.87 -9.88 16.20
CA PHE A 42 21.48 -11.19 16.07
C PHE A 42 22.88 -11.06 15.48
N SER A 43 23.79 -11.94 15.89
CA SER A 43 25.12 -11.99 15.29
C SER A 43 25.07 -12.59 13.88
N GLU A 44 24.09 -13.46 13.61
CA GLU A 44 23.94 -14.17 12.35
C GLU A 44 22.56 -13.91 11.73
N VAL A 45 22.54 -13.49 10.46
CA VAL A 45 21.30 -13.25 9.71
C VAL A 45 20.43 -14.52 9.58
N PRO A 46 21.00 -15.73 9.33
CA PRO A 46 20.19 -16.95 9.31
C PRO A 46 19.52 -17.28 10.65
N GLU A 47 20.16 -16.92 11.77
CA GLU A 47 19.58 -17.08 13.10
C GLU A 47 18.46 -16.07 13.33
N CYS A 48 18.68 -14.81 12.93
CA CYS A 48 17.66 -13.77 12.91
C CYS A 48 16.40 -14.23 12.16
N GLN A 49 16.56 -14.81 10.96
CA GLN A 49 15.45 -15.32 10.16
C GLN A 49 14.69 -16.45 10.88
N LYS A 50 15.39 -17.45 11.43
CA LYS A 50 14.77 -18.57 12.16
C LYS A 50 13.94 -18.06 13.35
N VAL A 51 14.44 -17.08 14.07
CA VAL A 51 13.72 -16.51 15.22
C VAL A 51 12.53 -15.67 14.75
N PHE A 52 12.65 -14.92 13.66
CA PHE A 52 11.53 -14.20 13.07
C PHE A 52 10.39 -15.15 12.62
N ASP A 53 10.74 -16.25 11.96
CA ASP A 53 9.79 -17.28 11.51
C ASP A 53 9.06 -17.92 12.71
N LEU A 54 9.81 -18.24 13.77
CA LEU A 54 9.25 -18.77 15.02
C LEU A 54 8.29 -17.79 15.70
N LEU A 55 8.65 -16.50 15.76
CA LEU A 55 7.79 -15.47 16.34
C LEU A 55 6.49 -15.31 15.53
N CYS A 56 6.58 -15.38 14.20
CA CYS A 56 5.41 -15.39 13.33
C CYS A 56 4.53 -16.63 13.55
N SER A 57 5.14 -17.82 13.67
CA SER A 57 4.40 -19.07 13.90
C SER A 57 3.71 -19.11 15.26
N LEU A 58 4.30 -18.52 16.30
CA LEU A 58 3.72 -18.43 17.64
C LEU A 58 2.60 -17.38 17.71
N ARG A 59 2.68 -16.31 16.90
CA ARG A 59 1.62 -15.30 16.80
C ARG A 59 0.39 -15.84 16.06
N GLY A 60 0.59 -16.69 15.06
CA GLY A 60 -0.49 -17.24 14.22
C GLY A 60 -1.68 -17.82 14.99
N PRO A 61 -1.49 -18.74 15.97
CA PRO A 61 -2.56 -19.32 16.78
C PRO A 61 -3.29 -18.35 17.73
N LEU A 62 -2.71 -17.17 17.98
CA LEU A 62 -3.37 -16.10 18.76
C LEU A 62 -4.28 -15.23 17.88
N MET A 63 -4.29 -15.47 16.57
CA MET A 63 -5.27 -14.94 15.62
C MET A 63 -6.46 -15.90 15.50
N ASP A 64 -7.64 -15.39 15.15
CA ASP A 64 -8.88 -16.19 15.06
C ASP A 64 -8.74 -17.46 14.19
N PRO A 65 -9.43 -18.57 14.51
CA PRO A 65 -9.08 -19.94 14.09
C PRO A 65 -9.29 -20.31 12.61
N VAL A 66 -9.46 -19.34 11.70
CA VAL A 66 -9.71 -19.60 10.27
C VAL A 66 -8.40 -19.78 9.47
N VAL A 67 -7.24 -19.74 10.13
CA VAL A 67 -5.93 -19.65 9.48
C VAL A 67 -4.98 -20.71 10.03
N GLN A 68 -5.21 -21.96 9.65
CA GLN A 68 -4.31 -23.06 10.03
C GLN A 68 -4.14 -24.03 8.86
N SER A 69 -3.62 -23.56 7.72
CA SER A 69 -3.08 -24.43 6.67
C SER A 69 -2.18 -23.67 5.68
N SER A 70 -1.00 -24.25 5.42
CA SER A 70 -0.11 -24.07 4.26
C SER A 70 1.04 -23.04 4.32
N LEU A 71 2.16 -23.46 4.91
CA LEU A 71 3.50 -23.20 4.36
C LEU A 71 3.59 -23.99 3.03
N VAL A 72 4.08 -23.48 1.89
CA VAL A 72 5.49 -23.54 1.41
C VAL A 72 5.58 -22.78 0.04
N THR A 73 6.75 -22.18 -0.26
CA THR A 73 7.33 -21.74 -1.57
C THR A 73 6.64 -20.76 -2.54
N ASP A 74 7.49 -19.99 -3.23
CA ASP A 74 7.34 -18.97 -4.29
C ASP A 74 6.46 -19.25 -5.52
N ALA A 75 5.37 -20.00 -5.40
CA ALA A 75 4.39 -20.13 -6.46
C ALA A 75 2.99 -20.01 -5.86
N ILE A 76 2.16 -19.19 -6.51
CA ILE A 76 0.73 -18.99 -6.21
C ILE A 76 0.48 -18.06 -5.01
N ILE A 77 0.84 -16.77 -5.17
CA ILE A 77 -0.02 -15.72 -4.61
C ILE A 77 -1.22 -15.65 -5.56
N GLU A 78 -2.31 -16.37 -5.27
CA GLU A 78 -3.55 -16.25 -6.05
C GLU A 78 -3.94 -14.78 -6.08
N LYS A 79 -4.08 -14.19 -7.28
CA LYS A 79 -4.45 -12.78 -7.41
C LYS A 79 -5.80 -12.55 -6.72
N PRO A 80 -6.07 -11.34 -6.17
CA PRO A 80 -7.39 -11.05 -5.61
C PRO A 80 -8.46 -11.33 -6.67
N ALA A 81 -9.52 -12.06 -6.32
CA ALA A 81 -10.59 -12.40 -7.27
C ALA A 81 -11.10 -11.14 -7.99
N SER A 82 -11.04 -11.14 -9.32
CA SER A 82 -11.52 -10.03 -10.14
C SER A 82 -13.05 -9.95 -10.05
N LYS A 83 -13.59 -8.76 -9.74
CA LYS A 83 -15.02 -8.51 -9.95
C LYS A 83 -15.35 -8.64 -11.44
N PRO A 84 -16.49 -9.25 -11.83
CA PRO A 84 -16.89 -9.32 -13.22
C PRO A 84 -17.10 -7.91 -13.78
N SER A 85 -16.47 -7.67 -14.93
CA SER A 85 -16.65 -6.47 -15.74
C SER A 85 -18.09 -6.38 -16.24
N SER A 86 -18.82 -5.34 -15.81
CA SER A 86 -20.10 -5.02 -16.43
C SER A 86 -19.88 -4.39 -17.81
N VAL A 87 -20.70 -4.87 -18.74
CA VAL A 87 -20.69 -4.68 -20.20
C VAL A 87 -20.73 -3.20 -20.62
N GLN A 88 -19.88 -2.83 -21.58
CA GLN A 88 -19.96 -1.56 -22.30
C GLN A 88 -21.12 -1.59 -23.32
N GLY A 89 -22.08 -0.70 -23.16
CA GLY A 89 -23.13 -0.40 -24.14
C GLY A 89 -22.81 0.86 -24.95
N ALA A 90 -22.93 0.75 -26.28
CA ALA A 90 -22.62 1.76 -27.28
C ALA A 90 -23.75 2.80 -27.51
N GLY A 91 -23.41 3.97 -28.09
CA GLY A 91 -24.31 4.65 -29.06
C GLY A 91 -24.72 6.13 -28.86
N ILE A 92 -23.87 7.06 -29.34
CA ILE A 92 -24.13 8.23 -30.24
C ILE A 92 -25.28 9.25 -29.95
N SER A 93 -24.93 10.55 -29.88
CA SER A 93 -25.38 11.58 -30.85
C SER A 93 -24.57 12.88 -30.79
N LYS A 94 -24.42 13.51 -31.97
CA LYS A 94 -23.51 14.62 -32.30
C LYS A 94 -24.12 15.99 -31.97
N GLY A 95 -23.30 16.91 -31.48
CA GLY A 95 -23.58 18.36 -31.44
C GLY A 95 -22.33 19.16 -31.82
N SER A 96 -22.40 19.85 -32.95
CA SER A 96 -21.35 20.69 -33.55
C SER A 96 -21.16 22.00 -32.76
N ALA A 97 -19.95 22.21 -32.25
CA ALA A 97 -19.45 23.54 -31.89
C ALA A 97 -17.94 23.57 -32.20
N SER A 98 -17.44 24.77 -32.48
CA SER A 98 -16.13 25.05 -33.08
C SER A 98 -14.96 24.36 -32.35
N LYS A 99 -13.96 23.89 -33.11
CA LYS A 99 -12.85 23.07 -32.61
C LYS A 99 -11.92 23.83 -31.63
N SER A 100 -11.93 25.17 -31.66
CA SER A 100 -11.13 26.05 -30.81
C SER A 100 -11.77 26.31 -29.44
N GLU A 101 -13.06 26.62 -29.38
CA GLU A 101 -13.78 26.92 -28.13
C GLU A 101 -13.96 25.67 -27.25
N LYS A 102 -14.19 24.50 -27.88
CA LYS A 102 -14.25 23.21 -27.16
C LYS A 102 -12.92 22.87 -26.48
N THR A 103 -11.79 23.15 -27.12
CA THR A 103 -10.46 22.84 -26.56
C THR A 103 -10.12 23.73 -25.37
N ALA A 104 -10.44 25.03 -25.46
CA ALA A 104 -10.27 25.97 -24.34
C ALA A 104 -11.15 25.59 -23.13
N ALA A 105 -12.41 25.25 -23.36
CA ALA A 105 -13.33 24.83 -22.30
C ALA A 105 -12.91 23.51 -21.62
N ILE A 106 -12.40 22.54 -22.38
CA ILE A 106 -11.85 21.27 -21.84
C ILE A 106 -10.63 21.54 -20.97
N ASN A 107 -9.73 22.44 -21.40
CA ASN A 107 -8.54 22.80 -20.65
C ASN A 107 -8.89 23.56 -19.36
N LEU A 108 -9.88 24.47 -19.39
CA LEU A 108 -10.38 25.16 -18.20
C LEU A 108 -10.92 24.16 -17.19
N LYS A 109 -11.81 23.24 -17.61
CA LYS A 109 -12.36 22.18 -16.75
C LYS A 109 -11.27 21.28 -16.18
N ARG A 110 -10.24 20.97 -16.97
CA ARG A 110 -9.11 20.15 -16.50
C ARG A 110 -8.26 20.88 -15.46
N ALA A 111 -8.04 22.18 -15.64
CA ALA A 111 -7.32 23.02 -14.69
C ALA A 111 -8.11 23.20 -13.38
N GLU A 112 -9.43 23.40 -13.47
CA GLU A 112 -10.35 23.47 -12.34
C GLU A 112 -10.41 22.14 -11.57
N ASN A 113 -10.58 21.02 -12.29
CA ASN A 113 -10.52 19.69 -11.69
C ASN A 113 -9.15 19.45 -11.02
N GLY A 114 -8.06 19.91 -11.62
CA GLY A 114 -6.71 19.82 -11.04
C GLY A 114 -6.59 20.57 -9.72
N ARG A 115 -7.13 21.80 -9.65
CA ARG A 115 -7.18 22.60 -8.41
C ARG A 115 -8.04 21.92 -7.33
N ASN A 116 -9.26 21.52 -7.68
CA ASN A 116 -10.18 20.86 -6.75
C ASN A 116 -9.58 19.56 -6.19
N ASN A 117 -8.87 18.80 -7.03
CA ASN A 117 -8.17 17.60 -6.59
C ASN A 117 -7.01 17.92 -5.63
N LEU A 118 -6.20 18.94 -5.94
CA LEU A 118 -5.10 19.34 -5.05
C LEU A 118 -5.62 19.80 -3.69
N GLU A 119 -6.66 20.63 -3.66
CA GLU A 119 -7.28 21.08 -2.41
C GLU A 119 -7.84 19.90 -1.58
N ALA A 120 -8.41 18.89 -2.24
CA ALA A 120 -8.88 17.68 -1.57
C ALA A 120 -7.71 16.90 -0.94
N VAL A 121 -6.57 16.79 -1.63
CA VAL A 121 -5.36 16.16 -1.10
C VAL A 121 -4.77 17.00 0.04
N GLN A 122 -4.75 18.33 -0.07
CA GLN A 122 -4.20 19.22 0.97
C GLN A 122 -4.98 19.19 2.28
N LYS A 123 -6.27 18.86 2.25
CA LYS A 123 -7.06 18.58 3.46
C LYS A 123 -6.60 17.32 4.22
N ILE A 124 -5.90 16.41 3.54
CA ILE A 124 -5.39 15.15 4.08
C ILE A 124 -3.89 15.29 4.42
N ASP A 125 -3.12 15.94 3.55
CA ASP A 125 -1.68 16.16 3.69
C ASP A 125 -1.32 17.61 3.37
N LEU A 126 -1.07 18.41 4.41
CA LEU A 126 -0.76 19.84 4.32
C LEU A 126 0.50 20.14 3.48
N PHE A 127 1.40 19.17 3.32
CA PHE A 127 2.63 19.34 2.56
C PHE A 127 2.48 19.03 1.07
N ALA A 128 1.27 18.69 0.60
CA ALA A 128 1.01 18.43 -0.81
C ALA A 128 1.17 19.71 -1.67
N ASP A 129 2.10 19.65 -2.62
CA ASP A 129 2.49 20.76 -3.51
C ASP A 129 1.77 20.68 -4.86
N LYS A 130 1.82 19.50 -5.49
CA LYS A 130 1.39 19.34 -6.88
C LYS A 130 0.92 17.92 -7.19
N ILE A 131 -0.23 17.79 -7.85
CA ILE A 131 -0.70 16.52 -8.41
C ILE A 131 0.13 16.17 -9.65
N LEU A 132 0.70 14.96 -9.67
CA LEU A 132 1.48 14.41 -10.78
C LEU A 132 0.63 13.50 -11.68
N GLY A 133 -0.29 12.75 -11.08
CA GLY A 133 -1.12 11.78 -11.76
C GLY A 133 -2.16 11.16 -10.83
N GLY A 134 -2.89 10.15 -11.33
CA GLY A 134 -3.90 9.48 -10.54
C GLY A 134 -4.83 8.61 -11.37
N CYS A 135 -5.83 8.03 -10.71
CA CYS A 135 -6.90 7.27 -11.34
C CYS A 135 -8.24 7.53 -10.67
N SER A 136 -9.33 7.30 -11.41
CA SER A 136 -10.68 7.56 -10.94
C SER A 136 -11.14 6.58 -9.85
N HIS A 137 -10.70 5.32 -9.92
CA HIS A 137 -11.12 4.26 -9.01
C HIS A 137 -10.07 3.16 -8.86
N VAL A 138 -9.56 3.02 -7.64
CA VAL A 138 -8.71 1.93 -7.17
C VAL A 138 -9.31 1.28 -5.93
N SER A 139 -9.00 0.02 -5.68
CA SER A 139 -9.26 -0.67 -4.42
C SER A 139 -7.95 -1.22 -3.85
N LEU A 140 -7.74 -1.03 -2.55
CA LEU A 140 -6.55 -1.49 -1.84
C LEU A 140 -6.78 -2.89 -1.24
N TYR A 141 -5.74 -3.71 -1.31
CA TYR A 141 -5.66 -5.03 -0.71
C TYR A 141 -4.37 -5.10 0.11
N ASP A 142 -4.44 -5.74 1.26
CA ASP A 142 -3.26 -6.12 2.02
C ASP A 142 -2.97 -7.59 1.76
N PHE A 143 -1.69 -7.95 1.64
CA PHE A 143 -1.29 -9.34 1.62
C PHE A 143 -1.03 -9.80 3.06
N ASP A 144 -1.83 -10.76 3.52
CA ASP A 144 -1.57 -11.46 4.77
C ASP A 144 -0.48 -12.49 4.51
N SER A 145 0.75 -12.17 4.90
CA SER A 145 1.91 -13.03 4.72
C SER A 145 1.80 -14.34 5.52
N CYS A 146 1.12 -14.33 6.67
CA CYS A 146 0.89 -15.52 7.48
C CYS A 146 -0.11 -16.47 6.81
N ALA A 147 -1.23 -15.94 6.32
CA ALA A 147 -2.27 -16.72 5.65
C ALA A 147 -2.02 -16.92 4.15
N LYS A 148 -0.94 -16.31 3.62
CA LYS A 148 -0.58 -16.25 2.20
C LYS A 148 -1.73 -15.87 1.27
N LYS A 149 -2.59 -14.95 1.72
CA LYS A 149 -3.81 -14.56 1.00
C LYS A 149 -3.96 -13.05 0.91
N TRP A 150 -4.64 -12.60 -0.13
CA TRP A 150 -5.08 -11.22 -0.19
C TRP A 150 -6.29 -10.99 0.68
N VAL A 151 -6.20 -9.95 1.51
CA VAL A 151 -7.31 -9.44 2.29
C VAL A 151 -7.76 -8.14 1.66
N LYS A 152 -9.03 -8.12 1.24
CA LYS A 152 -9.64 -6.91 0.72
C LYS A 152 -9.83 -5.91 1.86
N THR A 153 -9.35 -4.68 1.66
CA THR A 153 -9.61 -3.59 2.60
C THR A 153 -10.92 -2.88 2.26
N ASP A 154 -11.41 -2.04 3.18
CA ASP A 154 -12.51 -1.11 2.95
C ASP A 154 -12.09 0.14 2.14
N MET A 155 -10.78 0.31 1.90
CA MET A 155 -10.21 1.45 1.19
C MET A 155 -10.42 1.34 -0.32
N ASN A 156 -11.34 2.15 -0.85
CA ASN A 156 -11.62 2.25 -2.28
C ASN A 156 -12.04 3.67 -2.67
N GLY A 157 -11.56 4.14 -3.81
CA GLY A 157 -11.89 5.48 -4.30
C GLY A 157 -10.91 6.03 -5.32
N PRO A 158 -10.94 7.35 -5.59
CA PRO A 158 -9.94 7.99 -6.43
C PRO A 158 -8.55 7.94 -5.77
N MET A 159 -7.53 7.82 -6.61
CA MET A 159 -6.13 7.84 -6.21
C MET A 159 -5.43 9.04 -6.85
N PHE A 160 -4.59 9.72 -6.07
CA PHE A 160 -3.77 10.82 -6.55
C PHE A 160 -2.31 10.60 -6.16
N ILE A 161 -1.41 10.78 -7.13
CA ILE A 161 0.04 10.80 -6.93
C ILE A 161 0.43 12.27 -6.87
N TYR A 162 1.22 12.67 -5.89
CA TYR A 162 1.54 14.06 -5.67
C TYR A 162 2.97 14.26 -5.16
N LYS A 163 3.51 15.42 -5.49
CA LYS A 163 4.76 15.95 -4.93
C LYS A 163 4.45 16.63 -3.59
N ARG A 164 5.36 16.49 -2.63
CA ARG A 164 5.35 17.18 -1.34
C ARG A 164 6.46 18.21 -1.28
N ILE A 165 6.27 19.25 -0.47
CA ILE A 165 7.30 20.28 -0.24
C ILE A 165 8.41 19.81 0.73
N ASP A 166 8.17 18.72 1.46
CA ASP A 166 9.11 18.14 2.42
C ASP A 166 9.15 16.60 2.30
N TYR A 167 10.18 15.98 2.87
CA TYR A 167 10.38 14.54 2.84
C TYR A 167 9.21 13.77 3.50
N PRO A 168 8.81 12.61 2.95
CA PRO A 168 9.11 12.10 1.61
C PRO A 168 8.54 13.02 0.52
N PHE A 169 9.35 13.32 -0.51
CA PHE A 169 9.02 14.30 -1.56
C PHE A 169 7.91 13.85 -2.52
N HIS A 170 7.55 12.57 -2.49
CA HIS A 170 6.45 12.03 -3.27
C HIS A 170 5.63 11.06 -2.43
N SER A 171 4.31 11.10 -2.63
CA SER A 171 3.36 10.20 -2.00
C SER A 171 2.22 9.92 -2.98
N PHE A 172 1.45 8.87 -2.72
CA PHE A 172 0.10 8.76 -3.26
C PHE A 172 -0.92 8.70 -2.13
N VAL A 173 -2.14 9.15 -2.43
CA VAL A 173 -3.29 9.04 -1.54
C VAL A 173 -4.43 8.32 -2.25
N ILE A 174 -5.13 7.45 -1.54
CA ILE A 174 -6.43 6.91 -1.91
C ILE A 174 -7.45 7.55 -0.99
N ILE A 175 -8.36 8.35 -1.55
CA ILE A 175 -9.42 8.98 -0.77
C ILE A 175 -10.60 8.01 -0.74
N ASN A 176 -10.99 7.52 0.44
CA ASN A 176 -12.08 6.57 0.53
C ASN A 176 -13.41 7.25 0.16
N ARG A 177 -14.21 6.58 -0.67
CA ARG A 177 -15.57 7.05 -0.99
C ARG A 177 -16.59 6.70 0.08
N GLN A 178 -16.30 5.69 0.90
CA GLN A 178 -17.25 5.11 1.86
C GLN A 178 -17.02 5.60 3.30
N SER A 179 -15.87 6.19 3.59
CA SER A 179 -15.55 6.76 4.90
C SER A 179 -14.70 8.02 4.77
N SER A 180 -14.53 8.75 5.88
CA SER A 180 -13.64 9.91 5.96
C SER A 180 -12.16 9.53 6.09
N THR A 181 -11.83 8.25 6.19
CA THR A 181 -10.46 7.77 6.34
C THR A 181 -9.81 7.62 4.97
N SER A 182 -8.65 8.25 4.76
CA SER A 182 -7.87 8.10 3.52
C SER A 182 -6.60 7.31 3.76
N HIS A 183 -6.09 6.63 2.74
CA HIS A 183 -4.81 5.92 2.79
C HIS A 183 -3.74 6.77 2.11
N VAL A 184 -2.73 7.20 2.86
CA VAL A 184 -1.55 7.89 2.31
C VAL A 184 -0.37 6.92 2.32
N GLU A 185 0.24 6.74 1.16
CA GLU A 185 1.42 5.89 0.99
C GLU A 185 2.61 6.75 0.55
N PRO A 186 3.64 6.90 1.40
CA PRO A 186 4.87 7.59 1.03
C PRO A 186 5.67 6.78 0.01
N LEU A 187 6.22 7.45 -1.01
CA LEU A 187 7.14 6.81 -1.96
C LEU A 187 8.56 6.86 -1.39
N LEU A 188 8.90 5.82 -0.62
CA LEU A 188 10.22 5.66 -0.02
C LEU A 188 11.15 4.87 -0.96
N GLN A 189 12.46 5.05 -0.77
CA GLN A 189 13.47 4.22 -1.43
C GLN A 189 13.35 2.75 -1.00
N GLY A 190 13.69 1.84 -1.91
CA GLY A 190 13.62 0.39 -1.68
C GLY A 190 12.22 -0.22 -1.87
N ILE A 191 11.20 0.60 -2.17
CA ILE A 191 9.91 0.07 -2.61
C ILE A 191 10.07 -0.55 -4.00
N THR A 192 9.72 -1.83 -4.12
CA THR A 192 9.66 -2.54 -5.40
C THR A 192 8.22 -2.64 -5.86
N VAL A 193 7.96 -2.40 -7.15
CA VAL A 193 6.61 -2.52 -7.70
C VAL A 193 6.56 -3.45 -8.89
N LYS A 194 5.63 -4.40 -8.81
CA LYS A 194 5.31 -5.34 -9.87
C LYS A 194 4.06 -4.89 -10.60
N PHE A 195 4.19 -4.73 -11.91
CA PHE A 195 3.11 -4.33 -12.80
C PHE A 195 2.47 -5.56 -13.44
N GLU A 196 1.23 -5.87 -13.03
CA GLU A 196 0.45 -6.97 -13.58
C GLU A 196 -1.01 -6.53 -13.77
N PRO A 197 -1.32 -5.79 -14.84
CA PRO A 197 -2.65 -5.25 -15.06
C PRO A 197 -3.75 -6.31 -14.90
N PRO A 198 -4.87 -6.00 -14.22
CA PRO A 198 -5.27 -4.69 -13.70
C PRO A 198 -4.72 -4.36 -12.29
N TYR A 199 -3.63 -4.99 -11.86
CA TYR A 199 -3.03 -4.82 -10.55
C TYR A 199 -1.66 -4.13 -10.57
N LEU A 200 -1.39 -3.38 -9.49
CA LEU A 200 -0.04 -3.06 -9.05
C LEU A 200 0.22 -3.73 -7.70
N PHE A 201 1.35 -4.40 -7.57
CA PHE A 201 1.79 -4.95 -6.29
C PHE A 201 2.98 -4.14 -5.78
N ILE A 202 2.85 -3.62 -4.57
CA ILE A 202 3.83 -2.77 -3.90
C ILE A 202 4.47 -3.58 -2.79
N TYR A 203 5.78 -3.77 -2.88
CA TYR A 203 6.60 -4.48 -1.90
C TYR A 203 7.43 -3.44 -1.18
N ARG A 204 7.20 -3.29 0.12
CA ARG A 204 7.95 -2.36 0.94
C ARG A 204 9.16 -3.07 1.60
N PRO A 205 10.23 -2.32 1.92
CA PRO A 205 11.38 -2.87 2.66
C PRO A 205 11.01 -3.50 4.01
N ASP A 206 9.91 -3.05 4.61
CA ASP A 206 9.41 -3.53 5.89
C ASP A 206 8.63 -4.86 5.81
N GLY A 207 8.61 -5.50 4.64
CA GLY A 207 7.91 -6.75 4.38
C GLY A 207 6.41 -6.59 4.16
N ILE A 208 5.87 -5.36 4.20
CA ILE A 208 4.47 -5.11 3.87
C ILE A 208 4.28 -5.20 2.36
N VAL A 209 3.31 -6.00 1.95
CA VAL A 209 2.91 -6.14 0.54
C VAL A 209 1.48 -5.65 0.35
N LYS A 210 1.30 -4.69 -0.55
CA LYS A 210 0.01 -4.09 -0.89
C LYS A 210 -0.35 -4.37 -2.34
N GLY A 211 -1.63 -4.56 -2.60
CA GLY A 211 -2.20 -4.76 -3.92
C GLY A 211 -3.16 -3.63 -4.25
N LEU A 212 -2.93 -2.96 -5.38
CA LEU A 212 -3.84 -1.96 -5.92
C LEU A 212 -4.56 -2.57 -7.12
N TRP A 213 -5.87 -2.74 -7.03
CA TRP A 213 -6.70 -3.13 -8.15
C TRP A 213 -7.34 -1.92 -8.80
N PHE A 214 -7.17 -1.77 -10.10
CA PHE A 214 -7.71 -0.65 -10.86
C PHE A 214 -8.97 -1.07 -11.61
N PHE A 215 -10.02 -0.25 -11.51
CA PHE A 215 -11.23 -0.47 -12.30
C PHE A 215 -10.96 -0.35 -13.80
N ASN A 216 -10.05 0.56 -14.19
CA ASN A 216 -9.65 0.78 -15.57
C ASN A 216 -8.17 0.39 -15.77
N THR A 217 -7.94 -0.66 -16.56
CA THR A 217 -6.60 -1.16 -16.89
C THR A 217 -5.70 -0.11 -17.56
N ASN A 218 -6.26 0.83 -18.32
CA ASN A 218 -5.49 1.93 -18.91
C ASN A 218 -5.05 2.94 -17.86
N GLU A 219 -5.85 3.15 -16.81
CA GLU A 219 -5.44 3.99 -15.67
C GLU A 219 -4.37 3.29 -14.82
N CYS A 220 -4.43 1.96 -14.68
CA CYS A 220 -3.38 1.15 -14.05
C CYS A 220 -2.00 1.41 -14.68
N ARG A 221 -1.93 1.36 -16.02
CA ARG A 221 -0.69 1.66 -16.75
C ARG A 221 -0.21 3.09 -16.53
N LYS A 222 -1.09 4.09 -16.64
CA LYS A 222 -0.72 5.50 -16.41
C LYS A 222 -0.19 5.74 -14.99
N VAL A 223 -0.78 5.09 -14.00
CA VAL A 223 -0.33 5.16 -12.60
C VAL A 223 1.03 4.47 -12.45
N TYR A 224 1.24 3.31 -13.06
CA TYR A 224 2.54 2.64 -13.09
C TYR A 224 3.64 3.52 -13.70
N ASP A 225 3.40 4.05 -14.90
CA ASP A 225 4.37 4.88 -15.63
C ASP A 225 4.69 6.18 -14.87
N CYS A 226 3.74 6.67 -14.06
CA CYS A 226 3.95 7.83 -13.19
C CYS A 226 4.73 7.50 -11.91
N LEU A 227 4.49 6.34 -11.30
CA LEU A 227 5.13 5.95 -10.03
C LEU A 227 6.52 5.34 -10.22
N HIS A 228 6.72 4.54 -11.27
CA HIS A 228 7.95 3.78 -11.49
C HIS A 228 9.21 4.66 -11.47
N PRO A 229 9.26 5.84 -12.14
CA PRO A 229 10.43 6.71 -12.08
C PRO A 229 10.66 7.37 -10.71
N LEU A 230 9.63 7.46 -9.87
CA LEU A 230 9.71 8.12 -8.55
C LEU A 230 10.28 7.20 -7.47
N TRP A 231 10.28 5.88 -7.68
CA TRP A 231 10.86 4.90 -6.76
C TRP A 231 12.32 4.51 -7.07
N VAL A 232 12.76 4.77 -8.30
CA VAL A 232 14.09 4.37 -8.80
C VAL A 232 15.16 5.45 -8.56
N ASN A 233 14.75 6.67 -8.19
CA ASN A 233 15.62 7.80 -7.86
C ASN A 233 15.77 7.98 -6.33
#